data_AF-A0A6F9BRG6-F1
#
_entry.id   AF-A0A6F9BRG6-F1
#
_cell.length_a   1.000
_cell.length_b   1.000
_cell.length_c   1.000
_cell.angle_alpha   90.00
_cell.angle_beta   90.00
_cell.angle_gamma   90.00
#
_symmetry.space_group_name_H-M   'P 1'
#
loop_
_entity.id
_entity.type
_entity.pdbx_description
1 polymer ?
#
loop_
_entity_poly.entity_id
_entity_poly.type
_entity_poly.pdbx_seq_one_letter_code
_entity_poly.pdbx_strand_id
1 'polypeptide(L)'
;MVVGYCDFNMVVGYCDFNMVVGSEGGLRVKQEPGFVAVSREHVTEEDVEIFSQVQELSSQRNGTMTITDSGRYPAVIEFGKYEIQTWYSSPYPPEYSRLQKLYLCEFCLKYMRSRNILNRHTMKCGCFHPPANEIYRKDDLSVFEVDGNVSKLFCQNLCLLAKLFLDHKTLYYDVEPFLFYILTKNDNKGCHLVGYFSKEKLCQQKYNVSCIMIMPQYQRQGFGRFLIDFSKSLNAF
;
A
#
# COMPACT_ATOMS: atom_id res chain seq x y z
N MET A 1 25.07 0.20 6.77
CA MET A 1 24.39 0.83 7.91
C MET A 1 23.78 2.14 7.41
N VAL A 2 22.55 2.11 6.91
CA VAL A 2 21.80 3.31 6.56
C VAL A 2 20.50 3.22 7.36
N VAL A 3 20.54 3.81 8.55
CA VAL A 3 19.36 3.98 9.40
C VAL A 3 18.59 5.13 8.76
N GLY A 4 17.60 4.80 7.94
CA GLY A 4 16.69 5.79 7.38
C GLY A 4 15.98 6.49 8.54
N TYR A 5 16.23 7.79 8.68
CA TYR A 5 15.47 8.67 9.54
C TYR A 5 13.99 8.46 9.23
N CYS A 6 13.25 7.86 10.16
CA CYS A 6 11.80 8.01 10.15
C CYS A 6 11.56 9.48 10.49
N ASP A 7 11.34 10.31 9.47
CA ASP A 7 10.92 11.69 9.66
C ASP A 7 9.69 11.70 10.57
N PHE A 8 9.90 12.21 11.78
CA PHE A 8 8.89 12.40 12.81
C PHE A 8 7.71 13.26 12.32
N ASN A 9 7.89 13.97 11.20
CA ASN A 9 6.93 14.88 10.59
C ASN A 9 5.75 14.19 9.88
N MET A 10 5.78 12.87 9.67
CA MET A 10 4.67 12.19 9.00
C MET A 10 3.56 11.72 9.96
N VAL A 11 3.82 11.70 11.28
CA VAL A 11 2.81 11.34 12.30
C VAL A 11 2.00 12.58 12.75
N VAL A 12 2.51 13.79 12.50
CA VAL A 12 1.86 15.06 12.86
C VAL A 12 1.61 15.84 11.56
N GLY A 13 0.39 15.72 11.03
CA GLY A 13 0.04 16.27 9.73
C GLY A 13 0.25 17.79 9.63
N TYR A 14 1.03 18.20 8.62
CA TYR A 14 0.78 19.40 7.83
C TYR A 14 0.88 18.98 6.36
N CYS A 15 -0.26 18.70 5.74
CA CYS A 15 -0.36 18.78 4.29
C CYS A 15 -0.99 20.13 4.00
N ASP A 16 -0.15 21.11 3.68
CA ASP A 16 -0.59 22.38 3.13
C ASP A 16 -1.27 22.14 1.78
N PHE A 17 -2.51 22.60 1.71
CA PHE A 17 -3.27 22.77 0.48
C PHE A 17 -2.66 23.96 -0.28
N ASN A 18 -1.78 23.72 -1.25
CA ASN A 18 -1.39 24.77 -2.19
C ASN A 18 -2.29 24.73 -3.43
N MET A 19 -3.31 25.57 -3.36
CA MET A 19 -4.07 26.09 -4.50
C MET A 19 -3.12 26.97 -5.32
N VAL A 20 -2.60 26.46 -6.44
CA VAL A 20 -1.75 27.26 -7.34
C VAL A 20 -2.63 27.91 -8.41
N VAL A 21 -2.78 29.22 -8.24
CA VAL A 21 -3.31 30.19 -9.21
C VAL A 21 -2.37 30.23 -10.42
N GLY A 22 -2.97 30.26 -11.61
CA GLY A 22 -2.25 30.18 -12.88
C GLY A 22 -1.36 31.39 -13.19
N SER A 23 -0.32 31.13 -13.99
CA SER A 23 0.32 32.13 -14.83
C SER A 23 0.88 31.45 -16.07
N GLU A 24 0.57 32.04 -17.23
CA GLU A 24 0.98 31.65 -18.57
C GLU A 24 2.50 31.65 -18.77
N GLY A 25 2.98 30.78 -19.65
CA GLY A 25 4.37 30.79 -20.13
C GLY A 25 4.68 29.60 -21.02
N GLY A 26 4.48 29.75 -22.33
CA GLY A 26 4.80 28.71 -23.31
C GLY A 26 6.28 28.69 -23.70
N LEU A 27 6.82 27.52 -24.07
CA LEU A 27 7.70 27.38 -25.25
C LEU A 27 8.04 25.92 -25.62
N ARG A 28 7.73 25.59 -26.87
CA ARG A 28 8.45 24.78 -27.88
C ARG A 28 9.02 23.37 -27.57
N VAL A 29 8.45 22.44 -28.35
CA VAL A 29 8.91 21.11 -28.78
C VAL A 29 10.33 21.09 -29.35
N LYS A 30 11.08 20.03 -29.04
CA LYS A 30 12.01 19.37 -29.99
C LYS A 30 11.91 17.84 -29.83
N GLN A 31 11.50 17.19 -30.92
CA GLN A 31 11.58 15.74 -31.17
C GLN A 31 12.98 15.38 -31.68
N GLU A 32 13.37 14.12 -31.55
CA GLU A 32 14.05 13.30 -32.58
C GLU A 32 14.19 11.81 -32.13
N PRO A 33 14.37 10.84 -33.05
CA PRO A 33 13.57 9.60 -33.10
C PRO A 33 14.37 8.29 -33.03
N GLY A 34 13.67 7.16 -32.88
CA GLY A 34 14.20 5.80 -33.03
C GLY A 34 13.13 4.83 -33.52
N PHE A 35 13.40 4.16 -34.64
CA PHE A 35 12.47 3.52 -35.58
C PHE A 35 12.52 1.99 -35.47
N VAL A 36 11.37 1.29 -35.50
CA VAL A 36 11.25 -0.04 -36.14
C VAL A 36 9.86 -0.17 -36.78
N ALA A 37 9.85 -0.29 -38.10
CA ALA A 37 8.66 -0.38 -38.94
C ALA A 37 8.09 -1.80 -39.01
N VAL A 38 6.76 -1.91 -39.07
CA VAL A 38 6.04 -3.04 -39.68
C VAL A 38 5.15 -2.46 -40.78
N SER A 39 5.13 -3.19 -41.89
CA SER A 39 4.65 -2.84 -43.23
C SER A 39 3.21 -2.30 -43.26
N ARG A 40 3.02 -1.14 -43.89
CA ARG A 40 1.72 -0.59 -44.30
C ARG A 40 1.33 -1.19 -45.64
N GLU A 41 0.39 -2.11 -45.68
CA GLU A 41 -0.38 -2.38 -46.90
C GLU A 41 -1.76 -2.93 -46.49
N HIS A 42 -2.81 -2.14 -46.77
CA HIS A 42 -4.24 -2.41 -46.56
C HIS A 42 -4.79 -2.27 -45.14
N VAL A 43 -4.82 -1.05 -44.61
CA VAL A 43 -5.77 -0.67 -43.55
C VAL A 43 -6.79 0.24 -44.21
N THR A 44 -8.06 -0.17 -44.27
CA THR A 44 -9.13 0.66 -44.85
C THR A 44 -9.55 1.73 -43.85
N GLU A 45 -10.15 2.83 -44.32
CA GLU A 45 -10.66 3.88 -43.43
C GLU A 45 -11.69 3.32 -42.43
N GLU A 46 -12.46 2.32 -42.85
CA GLU A 46 -13.42 1.59 -42.02
C GLU A 46 -12.73 0.81 -40.88
N ASP A 47 -11.56 0.21 -41.13
CA ASP A 47 -10.78 -0.47 -40.09
C ASP A 47 -10.23 0.50 -39.03
N VAL A 48 -9.87 1.72 -39.44
CA VAL A 48 -9.40 2.79 -38.52
C VAL A 48 -10.55 3.30 -37.66
N GLU A 49 -11.74 3.44 -38.23
CA GLU A 49 -12.94 3.85 -37.51
C GLU A 49 -13.39 2.78 -36.52
N ILE A 50 -13.41 1.50 -36.92
CA ILE A 50 -13.72 0.38 -36.02
C ILE A 50 -12.72 0.31 -34.88
N PHE A 51 -11.42 0.47 -35.16
CA PHE A 51 -10.38 0.48 -34.11
C PHE A 51 -10.58 1.63 -33.12
N SER A 52 -10.84 2.84 -33.62
CA SER A 52 -11.09 4.04 -32.80
C SER A 52 -12.35 3.87 -31.93
N GLN A 53 -13.40 3.28 -32.51
CA GLN A 53 -14.66 3.04 -31.81
C GLN A 53 -14.54 1.94 -30.75
N VAL A 54 -13.78 0.87 -31.02
CA VAL A 54 -13.47 -0.18 -30.02
C VAL A 54 -12.61 0.40 -28.89
N GLN A 55 -11.66 1.27 -29.20
CA GLN A 55 -10.83 1.96 -28.20
C GLN A 55 -11.66 2.92 -27.33
N GLU A 56 -12.59 3.67 -27.90
CA GLU A 56 -13.53 4.53 -27.15
C GLU A 56 -14.52 3.71 -26.30
N LEU A 57 -15.09 2.65 -26.83
CA LEU A 57 -16.01 1.76 -26.11
C LEU A 57 -15.32 1.02 -24.95
N SER A 58 -14.04 0.69 -25.12
CA SER A 58 -13.21 0.12 -24.03
C SER A 58 -12.89 1.15 -22.94
N SER A 59 -12.78 2.44 -23.32
CA SER A 59 -12.53 3.56 -22.41
C SER A 59 -13.79 3.96 -21.63
N GLN A 60 -14.99 3.79 -22.21
CA GLN A 60 -16.26 4.11 -21.55
C GLN A 60 -16.78 2.99 -20.62
N ARG A 61 -16.32 1.75 -20.79
CA ARG A 61 -16.75 0.61 -19.94
C ARG A 61 -16.05 0.51 -18.59
N ASN A 62 -14.97 1.24 -18.36
CA ASN A 62 -14.33 1.39 -17.05
C ASN A 62 -14.58 2.79 -16.51
N GLY A 63 -15.78 3.00 -15.99
CA GLY A 63 -16.16 4.25 -15.33
C GLY A 63 -15.28 4.57 -14.11
N THR A 64 -14.78 5.80 -14.13
CA THR A 64 -14.36 6.65 -12.99
C THR A 64 -12.92 6.44 -12.45
N MET A 65 -11.95 7.20 -12.96
CA MET A 65 -11.37 8.38 -12.28
C MET A 65 -10.21 8.98 -13.10
N THR A 66 -10.08 10.30 -13.05
CA THR A 66 -8.98 11.10 -13.60
C THR A 66 -7.64 10.69 -12.97
N ILE A 67 -6.82 9.93 -13.69
CA ILE A 67 -5.46 9.57 -13.26
C ILE A 67 -4.53 10.69 -13.75
N THR A 68 -4.03 11.51 -12.83
CA THR A 68 -2.73 12.13 -13.03
C THR A 68 -1.71 10.99 -13.09
N ASP A 69 -1.06 10.82 -14.24
CA ASP A 69 -0.08 9.77 -14.51
C ASP A 69 1.07 9.89 -13.51
N SER A 70 0.93 9.19 -12.39
CA SER A 70 1.80 9.37 -11.23
C SER A 70 3.09 8.54 -11.36
N GLY A 71 3.26 7.74 -12.42
CA GLY A 71 4.40 6.83 -12.58
C GLY A 71 4.57 5.79 -11.45
N ARG A 72 3.61 5.70 -10.52
CA ARG A 72 3.65 4.82 -9.34
C ARG A 72 2.96 3.51 -9.63
N TYR A 73 3.55 2.41 -9.15
CA TYR A 73 3.01 1.08 -9.34
C TYR A 73 3.00 0.28 -8.03
N PRO A 74 1.83 -0.22 -7.60
CA PRO A 74 0.49 0.14 -8.07
C PRO A 74 0.14 1.60 -7.74
N ALA A 75 -0.70 2.25 -8.55
CA ALA A 75 -1.23 3.58 -8.26
C ALA A 75 -2.39 3.55 -7.25
N VAL A 76 -3.13 2.44 -7.21
CA VAL A 76 -4.30 2.24 -6.34
C VAL A 76 -4.28 0.82 -5.77
N ILE A 77 -4.75 0.68 -4.53
CA ILE A 77 -5.05 -0.62 -3.94
C ILE A 77 -6.51 -0.71 -3.53
N GLU A 78 -7.03 -1.92 -3.53
CA GLU A 78 -8.30 -2.25 -2.90
C GLU A 78 -8.05 -3.07 -1.64
N PHE A 79 -8.54 -2.57 -0.51
CA PHE A 79 -8.32 -3.15 0.81
C PHE A 79 -9.63 -3.14 1.61
N GLY A 80 -10.22 -4.32 1.78
CA GLY A 80 -11.55 -4.45 2.39
C GLY A 80 -12.61 -3.70 1.56
N LYS A 81 -13.31 -2.76 2.19
CA LYS A 81 -14.30 -1.89 1.52
C LYS A 81 -13.69 -0.62 0.90
N TYR A 82 -12.39 -0.41 1.05
CA TYR A 82 -11.73 0.83 0.65
C TYR A 82 -10.96 0.66 -0.66
N GLU A 83 -11.03 1.69 -1.48
CA GLU A 83 -10.08 1.93 -2.57
C GLU A 83 -9.16 3.06 -2.14
N ILE A 84 -7.84 2.83 -2.18
CA ILE A 84 -6.85 3.70 -1.56
C ILE A 84 -5.78 4.04 -2.60
N GLN A 85 -5.57 5.32 -2.86
CA GLN A 85 -4.48 5.80 -3.70
C GLN A 85 -3.15 5.66 -2.96
N THR A 86 -2.13 5.17 -3.66
CA THR A 86 -0.79 4.94 -3.09
C THR A 86 0.06 6.21 -3.16
N TRP A 87 0.98 6.34 -2.20
CA TRP A 87 1.89 7.49 -2.13
C TRP A 87 3.22 7.20 -2.81
N TYR A 88 3.67 5.95 -2.72
CA TYR A 88 4.93 5.46 -3.25
C TYR A 88 4.75 4.12 -3.97
N SER A 89 5.70 3.77 -4.83
CA SER A 89 5.79 2.42 -5.39
C SER A 89 6.30 1.43 -4.34
N SER A 90 5.87 0.18 -4.47
CA SER A 90 6.32 -0.94 -3.63
C SER A 90 6.83 -2.09 -4.50
N PRO A 91 7.93 -2.76 -4.12
CA PRO A 91 8.61 -3.78 -4.93
C PRO A 91 7.88 -5.13 -4.86
N TYR A 92 6.62 -5.16 -5.27
CA TYR A 92 5.89 -6.41 -5.47
C TYR A 92 6.58 -7.30 -6.52
N PRO A 93 6.36 -8.63 -6.48
CA PRO A 93 6.94 -9.54 -7.47
C PRO A 93 6.64 -9.14 -8.93
N PRO A 94 7.48 -9.52 -9.90
CA PRO A 94 7.40 -9.05 -11.28
C PRO A 94 6.03 -9.23 -11.94
N GLU A 95 5.28 -10.26 -11.59
CA GLU A 95 3.93 -10.53 -12.09
C GLU A 95 2.85 -9.55 -11.59
N TYR A 96 3.17 -8.71 -10.60
CA TYR A 96 2.31 -7.67 -10.04
C TYR A 96 2.86 -6.24 -10.23
N SER A 97 4.16 -6.09 -10.53
CA SER A 97 4.89 -4.80 -10.49
C SER A 97 4.41 -3.75 -11.50
N ARG A 98 3.68 -4.15 -12.54
CA ARG A 98 3.12 -3.24 -13.57
C ARG A 98 1.61 -3.02 -13.45
N LEU A 99 0.98 -3.61 -12.44
CA LEU A 99 -0.46 -3.46 -12.26
C LEU A 99 -0.77 -2.07 -11.71
N GLN A 100 -1.67 -1.37 -12.38
CA GLN A 100 -2.18 -0.07 -11.90
C GLN A 100 -2.98 -0.22 -10.59
N LYS A 101 -3.70 -1.33 -10.45
CA LYS A 101 -4.51 -1.64 -9.27
C LYS A 101 -4.18 -3.02 -8.72
N LEU A 102 -3.94 -3.09 -7.41
CA LEU A 102 -3.75 -4.33 -6.66
C LEU A 102 -4.91 -4.58 -5.69
N TYR A 103 -5.24 -5.85 -5.48
CA TYR A 103 -6.35 -6.27 -4.61
C TYR A 103 -5.78 -7.03 -3.42
N LEU A 104 -6.07 -6.59 -2.20
CA LEU A 104 -5.50 -7.19 -1.00
C LEU A 104 -6.60 -7.77 -0.10
N CYS A 105 -6.34 -8.96 0.44
CA CYS A 105 -7.15 -9.50 1.52
C CYS A 105 -6.93 -8.65 2.78
N GLU A 106 -8.01 -8.16 3.39
CA GLU A 106 -7.90 -7.30 4.58
C GLU A 106 -7.38 -8.02 5.83
N PHE A 107 -7.45 -9.36 5.86
CA PHE A 107 -7.04 -10.17 7.00
C PHE A 107 -5.65 -10.78 6.82
N CYS A 108 -5.41 -11.56 5.75
CA CYS A 108 -4.11 -12.22 5.56
C CYS A 108 -3.10 -11.37 4.77
N LEU A 109 -3.51 -10.18 4.30
CA LEU A 109 -2.71 -9.22 3.53
C LEU A 109 -2.19 -9.73 2.18
N LYS A 110 -2.60 -10.93 1.76
CA LYS A 110 -2.24 -11.48 0.45
C LYS A 110 -2.71 -10.52 -0.64
N TYR A 111 -1.83 -10.21 -1.58
CA TYR A 111 -2.10 -9.40 -2.76
C TYR A 111 -2.47 -10.25 -3.97
N MET A 112 -3.34 -9.73 -4.82
CA MET A 112 -3.94 -10.40 -5.96
C MET A 112 -4.12 -9.42 -7.12
N ARG A 113 -4.08 -9.96 -8.34
CA ARG A 113 -4.14 -9.17 -9.59
C ARG A 113 -5.55 -8.78 -10.02
N SER A 114 -6.60 -9.38 -9.45
CA SER A 114 -7.98 -9.08 -9.83
C SER A 114 -8.98 -9.35 -8.71
N ARG A 115 -10.09 -8.61 -8.75
CA ARG A 115 -11.22 -8.78 -7.83
C ARG A 115 -11.80 -10.19 -7.82
N ASN A 116 -11.86 -10.85 -8.97
CA ASN A 116 -12.35 -12.23 -9.06
C ASN A 116 -11.48 -13.21 -8.26
N ILE A 117 -10.16 -13.01 -8.21
CA ILE A 117 -9.26 -13.83 -7.39
C ILE A 117 -9.45 -13.51 -5.92
N LEU A 118 -9.59 -12.22 -5.55
CA LEU A 118 -9.90 -11.80 -4.19
C LEU A 118 -11.20 -12.43 -3.68
N ASN A 119 -12.27 -12.39 -4.46
CA ASN A 119 -13.55 -12.99 -4.09
C ASN A 119 -13.44 -14.51 -3.87
N ARG A 120 -12.71 -15.23 -4.72
CA ARG A 120 -12.45 -16.66 -4.49
C ARG A 120 -11.57 -16.92 -3.28
N HIS A 121 -10.64 -16.02 -2.99
CA HIS A 121 -9.78 -16.11 -1.83
C HIS A 121 -10.58 -15.87 -0.53
N THR A 122 -11.43 -14.84 -0.45
CA THR A 122 -12.22 -14.53 0.74
C THR A 122 -13.21 -15.65 1.10
N MET A 123 -13.73 -16.39 0.13
CA MET A 123 -14.55 -17.58 0.40
C MET A 123 -13.79 -18.75 1.03
N LYS A 124 -12.45 -18.80 0.88
CA LYS A 124 -11.60 -19.89 1.38
C LYS A 124 -10.69 -19.47 2.54
N CYS A 125 -10.45 -18.18 2.68
CA CYS A 125 -9.57 -17.63 3.70
C CYS A 125 -10.26 -17.76 5.06
N GLY A 126 -9.67 -18.55 5.95
CA GLY A 126 -10.13 -18.67 7.34
C GLY A 126 -9.53 -17.61 8.28
N CYS A 127 -8.82 -16.61 7.75
CA CYS A 127 -8.21 -15.57 8.56
C CYS A 127 -9.22 -14.46 8.82
N PHE A 128 -9.44 -14.15 10.09
CA PHE A 128 -10.27 -13.03 10.55
C PHE A 128 -9.53 -12.09 11.51
N HIS A 129 -8.27 -12.40 11.82
CA HIS A 129 -7.39 -11.62 12.66
C HIS A 129 -5.92 -11.87 12.26
N PRO A 130 -4.96 -11.04 12.68
CA PRO A 130 -3.54 -11.30 12.50
C PRO A 130 -3.13 -12.68 13.07
N PRO A 131 -2.17 -13.38 12.46
CA PRO A 131 -1.80 -14.75 12.83
C PRO A 131 -0.85 -14.78 14.03
N ALA A 132 -1.30 -14.30 15.20
CA ALA A 132 -0.53 -14.34 16.43
C ALA A 132 -1.37 -14.08 17.69
N ASN A 133 -0.68 -13.91 18.83
CA ASN A 133 -1.28 -13.63 20.12
C ASN A 133 -1.78 -12.18 20.21
N GLU A 134 -2.99 -12.03 20.71
CA GLU A 134 -3.52 -10.74 21.15
C GLU A 134 -2.89 -10.39 22.49
N ILE A 135 -2.13 -9.29 22.54
CA ILE A 135 -1.40 -8.85 23.74
C ILE A 135 -2.07 -7.65 24.43
N TYR A 136 -3.06 -7.06 23.76
CA TYR A 136 -3.84 -5.95 24.28
C TYR A 136 -5.25 -5.98 23.68
N ARG A 137 -6.25 -5.79 24.53
CA ARG A 137 -7.65 -5.64 24.16
C ARG A 137 -8.27 -4.53 25.00
N LYS A 138 -8.88 -3.54 24.34
CA LYS A 138 -9.73 -2.55 25.00
C LYS A 138 -10.82 -2.10 24.04
N ASP A 139 -12.08 -2.29 24.45
CA ASP A 139 -13.25 -1.97 23.64
C ASP A 139 -13.20 -2.67 22.27
N ASP A 140 -13.26 -1.92 21.17
CA ASP A 140 -13.14 -2.43 19.81
C ASP A 140 -11.68 -2.47 19.30
N LEU A 141 -10.68 -2.10 20.10
CA LEU A 141 -9.28 -2.08 19.70
C LEU A 141 -8.49 -3.28 20.24
N SER A 142 -7.62 -3.82 19.39
CA SER A 142 -6.70 -4.90 19.74
C SER A 142 -5.31 -4.68 19.18
N VAL A 143 -4.29 -5.13 19.92
CA VAL A 143 -2.91 -5.22 19.43
C VAL A 143 -2.44 -6.66 19.43
N PHE A 144 -1.95 -7.12 18.27
CA PHE A 144 -1.37 -8.44 18.09
C PHE A 144 0.15 -8.33 17.96
N GLU A 145 0.89 -9.19 18.65
CA GLU A 145 2.35 -9.32 18.50
C GLU A 145 2.66 -10.45 17.53
N VAL A 146 3.14 -10.13 16.33
CA VAL A 146 3.46 -11.09 15.27
C VAL A 146 4.97 -11.21 15.12
N ASP A 147 5.50 -12.41 15.32
CA ASP A 147 6.91 -12.71 15.08
C ASP A 147 7.16 -12.92 13.56
N GLY A 148 8.03 -12.10 12.98
CA GLY A 148 8.40 -12.19 11.56
C GLY A 148 9.11 -13.48 11.15
N ASN A 149 9.76 -14.19 12.08
CA ASN A 149 10.36 -15.50 11.83
C ASN A 149 9.32 -16.63 11.78
N VAL A 150 8.21 -16.49 12.52
CA VAL A 150 7.12 -17.48 12.55
C VAL A 150 6.13 -17.23 11.40
N SER A 151 5.69 -15.98 11.24
CA SER A 151 4.65 -15.59 10.28
C SER A 151 5.23 -14.82 9.08
N LYS A 152 6.30 -15.35 8.48
CA LYS A 152 7.09 -14.71 7.41
C LYS A 152 6.25 -14.09 6.30
N LEU A 153 5.37 -14.90 5.70
CA LEU A 153 4.55 -14.46 4.55
C LEU A 153 3.63 -13.30 4.92
N PHE A 154 3.00 -13.34 6.10
CA PHE A 154 2.14 -12.26 6.57
C PHE A 154 2.94 -10.97 6.78
N CYS A 155 4.10 -11.05 7.42
CA CYS A 155 4.95 -9.89 7.67
C CYS A 155 5.56 -9.30 6.38
N GLN A 156 5.91 -10.14 5.40
CA GLN A 156 6.35 -9.68 4.08
C GLN A 156 5.23 -8.93 3.35
N ASN A 157 4.02 -9.48 3.36
CA ASN A 157 2.84 -8.82 2.78
C ASN A 157 2.56 -7.48 3.45
N LEU A 158 2.62 -7.43 4.79
CA LEU A 158 2.48 -6.19 5.56
C LEU A 158 3.56 -5.18 5.19
N CYS A 159 4.80 -5.61 5.03
CA CYS A 159 5.90 -4.73 4.65
C CYS A 159 5.74 -4.15 3.24
N LEU A 160 5.30 -4.96 2.27
CA LEU A 160 4.98 -4.51 0.92
C LEU A 160 3.81 -3.52 0.90
N LEU A 161 2.77 -3.78 1.69
CA LEU A 161 1.66 -2.83 1.89
C LEU A 161 2.17 -1.53 2.51
N ALA A 162 2.98 -1.60 3.56
CA ALA A 162 3.51 -0.42 4.24
C ALA A 162 4.40 0.44 3.34
N LYS A 163 5.20 -0.18 2.46
CA LYS A 163 6.06 0.55 1.52
C LYS A 163 5.28 1.45 0.56
N LEU A 164 4.01 1.16 0.30
CA LEU A 164 3.13 2.03 -0.49
C LEU A 164 2.88 3.39 0.16
N PHE A 165 3.08 3.50 1.47
CA PHE A 165 2.77 4.68 2.29
C PHE A 165 3.98 5.17 3.09
N LEU A 166 5.15 4.54 2.94
CA LEU A 166 6.40 4.92 3.58
C LEU A 166 7.48 5.10 2.51
N ASP A 167 8.12 6.26 2.50
CA ASP A 167 9.15 6.59 1.50
C ASP A 167 10.38 5.69 1.67
N HIS A 168 10.99 5.73 2.85
CA HIS A 168 12.30 5.16 3.13
C HIS A 168 12.27 3.76 3.77
N LYS A 169 11.23 2.96 3.52
CA LYS A 169 11.22 1.55 3.98
C LYS A 169 12.11 0.69 3.09
N THR A 170 13.20 0.16 3.65
CA THR A 170 14.22 -0.60 2.91
C THR A 170 14.10 -2.11 3.07
N LEU A 171 13.57 -2.58 4.20
CA LEU A 171 13.43 -4.01 4.51
C LEU A 171 11.98 -4.45 4.38
N TYR A 172 11.73 -5.36 3.44
CA TYR A 172 10.40 -5.91 3.16
C TYR A 172 10.37 -7.43 2.95
N TYR A 173 11.51 -8.06 2.61
CA TYR A 173 11.64 -9.51 2.53
C TYR A 173 12.32 -10.13 3.76
N ASP A 174 13.33 -9.46 4.31
CA ASP A 174 14.04 -9.87 5.54
C ASP A 174 13.26 -9.42 6.78
N VAL A 175 12.26 -10.21 7.18
CA VAL A 175 11.31 -9.88 8.26
C VAL A 175 11.61 -10.63 9.55
N GLU A 176 12.40 -11.70 9.50
CA GLU A 176 12.75 -12.59 10.60
C GLU A 176 13.37 -11.88 11.82
N PRO A 177 14.19 -10.82 11.65
CA PRO A 177 14.75 -10.08 12.78
C PRO A 177 13.74 -9.21 13.53
N PHE A 178 12.49 -9.10 13.07
CA PHE A 178 11.52 -8.13 13.59
C PHE A 178 10.32 -8.79 14.30
N LEU A 179 9.82 -8.09 15.32
CA LEU A 179 8.47 -8.22 15.86
C LEU A 179 7.59 -7.13 15.24
N PHE A 180 6.33 -7.46 14.98
CA PHE A 180 5.34 -6.55 14.42
C PHE A 180 4.16 -6.44 15.37
N TYR A 181 3.82 -5.21 15.76
CA TYR A 181 2.71 -4.90 16.65
C TYR A 181 1.57 -4.33 15.83
N ILE A 182 0.57 -5.17 15.57
CA ILE A 182 -0.53 -4.87 14.65
C ILE A 182 -1.71 -4.31 15.43
N LEU A 183 -2.04 -3.04 15.19
CA LEU A 183 -3.25 -2.42 15.72
C LEU A 183 -4.42 -2.74 14.80
N THR A 184 -5.51 -3.18 15.41
CA THR A 184 -6.74 -3.53 14.71
C THR A 184 -7.96 -2.87 15.37
N LYS A 185 -8.98 -2.63 14.56
CA LYS A 185 -10.33 -2.27 14.99
C LYS A 185 -11.23 -3.45 14.70
N ASN A 186 -12.00 -3.90 15.69
CA ASN A 186 -12.67 -5.18 15.66
C ASN A 186 -14.18 -5.01 15.56
N ASP A 187 -14.79 -5.79 14.69
CA ASP A 187 -16.25 -5.92 14.58
C ASP A 187 -16.66 -7.40 14.54
N ASN A 188 -17.91 -7.67 14.18
CA ASN A 188 -18.44 -9.04 14.10
C ASN A 188 -17.80 -9.90 13.00
N LYS A 189 -17.15 -9.27 12.00
CA LYS A 189 -16.46 -9.94 10.90
C LYS A 189 -15.02 -10.31 11.28
N GLY A 190 -14.35 -9.48 12.09
CA GLY A 190 -13.00 -9.78 12.55
C GLY A 190 -12.22 -8.56 13.02
N CYS A 191 -10.89 -8.68 13.01
CA CYS A 191 -9.93 -7.66 13.42
C CYS A 191 -9.34 -6.98 12.18
N HIS A 192 -9.76 -5.74 11.92
CA HIS A 192 -9.40 -4.99 10.72
C HIS A 192 -8.13 -4.18 10.95
N LEU A 193 -7.12 -4.34 10.09
CA LEU A 193 -5.86 -3.59 10.18
C LEU A 193 -6.09 -2.07 10.19
N VAL A 194 -5.64 -1.41 11.25
CA VAL A 194 -5.62 0.05 11.39
C VAL A 194 -4.22 0.59 11.12
N GLY A 195 -3.20 -0.09 11.64
CA GLY A 195 -1.81 0.31 11.52
C GLY A 195 -0.90 -0.68 12.23
N TYR A 196 0.40 -0.43 12.19
CA TYR A 196 1.36 -1.23 12.92
C TYR A 196 2.62 -0.42 13.26
N PHE A 197 3.42 -0.93 14.18
CA PHE A 197 4.84 -0.65 14.20
C PHE A 197 5.66 -1.95 14.23
N SER A 198 6.90 -1.89 13.74
CA SER A 198 7.86 -2.98 13.86
C SER A 198 8.99 -2.62 14.83
N LYS A 199 9.57 -3.64 15.45
CA LYS A 199 10.70 -3.54 16.39
C LYS A 199 11.70 -4.64 16.09
N GLU A 200 12.98 -4.32 16.00
CA GLU A 200 14.04 -5.33 15.93
C GLU A 200 14.12 -6.12 17.24
N LYS A 201 14.22 -7.45 17.13
CA LYS A 201 14.38 -8.34 18.28
C LYS A 201 15.69 -8.09 19.02
N LEU A 202 16.76 -7.85 18.26
CA LEU A 202 18.11 -7.62 18.76
C LEU A 202 18.62 -6.28 18.27
N CYS A 203 18.30 -5.21 19.00
CA CYS A 203 18.75 -3.87 18.66
C CYS A 203 19.86 -3.40 19.61
N GLN A 204 21.08 -3.22 19.09
CA GLN A 204 22.22 -2.72 19.89
C GLN A 204 21.98 -1.32 20.45
N GLN A 205 21.24 -0.48 19.71
CA GLN A 205 20.94 0.91 20.06
C GLN A 205 19.62 1.06 20.83
N LYS A 206 18.91 -0.04 21.12
CA LYS A 206 17.62 -0.07 21.85
C LYS A 206 16.55 0.85 21.25
N TYR A 207 16.45 0.93 19.93
CA TYR A 207 15.33 1.62 19.30
C TYR A 207 14.02 0.87 19.55
N ASN A 208 12.98 1.59 19.96
CA ASN A 208 11.68 1.02 20.29
C ASN A 208 10.81 0.78 19.05
N VAL A 209 11.11 1.49 17.94
CA VAL A 209 10.33 1.49 16.70
C VAL A 209 11.29 1.56 15.51
N SER A 210 11.17 0.60 14.60
CA SER A 210 11.88 0.56 13.31
C SER A 210 11.05 1.16 12.18
N CYS A 211 9.75 0.88 12.15
CA CYS A 211 8.78 1.48 11.23
C CYS A 211 7.46 1.66 11.96
N ILE A 212 6.70 2.70 11.64
CA ILE A 212 5.33 2.90 12.10
C ILE A 212 4.48 3.37 10.93
N MET A 213 3.27 2.81 10.78
CA MET A 213 2.35 3.17 9.70
C MET A 213 0.90 3.08 10.18
N ILE A 214 0.11 4.09 9.85
CA ILE A 214 -1.34 4.09 9.98
C ILE A 214 -1.94 4.08 8.58
N MET A 215 -2.85 3.14 8.32
CA MET A 215 -3.55 3.03 7.05
C MET A 215 -4.24 4.37 6.72
N PRO A 216 -4.18 4.86 5.47
CA PRO A 216 -4.63 6.21 5.13
C PRO A 216 -6.04 6.57 5.62
N GLN A 217 -6.99 5.65 5.52
CA GLN A 217 -8.38 5.84 5.95
C GLN A 217 -8.57 5.99 7.48
N TYR A 218 -7.54 5.68 8.27
CA TYR A 218 -7.55 5.78 9.74
C TYR A 218 -6.62 6.88 10.27
N GLN A 219 -6.02 7.68 9.38
CA GLN A 219 -5.15 8.77 9.80
C GLN A 219 -5.92 9.89 10.51
N ARG A 220 -5.21 10.67 11.34
CA ARG A 220 -5.73 11.80 12.13
C ARG A 220 -6.85 11.44 13.14
N GLN A 221 -6.97 10.16 13.51
CA GLN A 221 -7.93 9.66 14.50
C GLN A 221 -7.27 9.27 15.84
N GLY A 222 -6.01 9.65 16.06
CA GLY A 222 -5.28 9.37 17.30
C GLY A 222 -4.54 8.01 17.35
N PHE A 223 -4.75 7.12 16.38
CA PHE A 223 -4.12 5.79 16.35
C PHE A 223 -2.58 5.83 16.25
N GLY A 224 -2.01 6.84 15.57
CA GLY A 224 -0.55 7.01 15.51
C GLY A 224 0.03 7.29 16.90
N ARG A 225 -0.62 8.15 17.68
CA ARG A 225 -0.23 8.43 19.07
C ARG A 225 -0.39 7.21 19.95
N PHE A 226 -1.50 6.47 19.79
CA PHE A 226 -1.72 5.22 20.50
C PHE A 226 -0.57 4.23 20.30
N LEU A 227 -0.14 3.99 19.04
CA LEU A 227 0.96 3.07 18.75
C LEU A 227 2.30 3.55 19.34
N ILE A 228 2.57 4.86 19.31
CA ILE A 228 3.77 5.43 19.94
C ILE A 228 3.76 5.18 21.45
N ASP A 229 2.64 5.48 22.11
CA ASP A 229 2.53 5.31 23.57
C ASP A 229 2.62 3.82 23.94
N PHE A 230 1.96 2.94 23.17
CA PHE A 230 2.06 1.49 23.34
C PHE A 230 3.51 0.99 23.22
N SER A 231 4.27 1.48 22.23
CA SER A 231 5.68 1.10 22.05
C SER A 231 6.57 1.46 23.24
N LYS A 232 6.26 2.54 23.96
CA LYS A 232 6.98 2.95 25.18
C LYS A 232 6.64 2.02 26.35
N SER A 233 5.36 1.67 26.49
CA SER A 233 4.90 0.77 27.57
C SER A 233 5.53 -0.62 27.50
N LEU A 234 5.82 -1.14 26.31
CA LEU A 234 6.48 -2.45 26.14
C LEU A 234 7.93 -2.50 26.67
N ASN A 235 8.59 -1.35 26.80
CA ASN A 235 9.98 -1.26 27.25
C ASN A 235 10.09 -0.74 28.70
N ALA A 236 8.96 -0.57 29.39
CA ALA A 236 8.91 -0.09 30.77
C ALA A 236 9.17 -1.20 31.82
N PHE A 237 9.61 -2.38 31.38
CA PHE A 237 9.97 -3.52 32.23
C PHE A 237 11.39 -4.00 31.88
#